data_AF-A0A851L564-F1
#
_entry.id   AF-A0A851L564-F1
#
_cell.length_a   1.000
_cell.length_b   1.000
_cell.length_c   1.000
_cell.angle_alpha   90.00
_cell.angle_beta   90.00
_cell.angle_gamma   90.00
#
_symmetry.space_group_name_H-M   'P 1'
#
loop_
_entity.id
_entity.type
_entity.pdbx_description
1 polymer ?
#
loop_
_entity_poly.entity_id
_entity_poly.type
_entity_poly.pdbx_seq_one_letter_code
_entity_poly.pdbx_strand_id
1 'polypeptide(L)'
;IERKKKKNKQYQPNYFISLPITNPKITGSIQAVQDAIIQKDQRLSKAMVRSGSLHVTMLVMHLSSEEEISIAVGALSDSKVFVDDLLKGKRVDLSFQGIDHFRNQVGFVNLAENDHTTLLKEIAETMKKIFQEKGIMAGEERGFKPHLTFMKLSKSTELRKQVKKIDSSLYEDFKNHYFGDEILHRFDLCSMLKKKQPNGYYYCESSIVFGK
;
A
#
# COMPACT_ATOMS: atom_id res chain seq x y z
N ILE A 1 17.13 -32.93 -3.08
CA ILE A 1 17.46 -31.63 -3.73
C ILE A 1 16.14 -30.99 -4.14
N GLU A 2 15.59 -30.13 -3.29
CA GLU A 2 14.35 -29.41 -3.59
C GLU A 2 14.57 -28.47 -4.78
N ARG A 3 13.82 -28.71 -5.86
CA ARG A 3 13.79 -27.82 -7.01
C ARG A 3 13.19 -26.49 -6.56
N LYS A 4 14.03 -25.45 -6.46
CA LYS A 4 13.59 -24.04 -6.40
C LYS A 4 12.57 -23.82 -7.53
N LYS A 5 11.30 -23.61 -7.17
CA LYS A 5 10.26 -23.18 -8.11
C LYS A 5 10.77 -21.94 -8.85
N LYS A 6 10.98 -22.05 -10.17
CA LYS A 6 11.24 -20.89 -11.02
C LYS A 6 10.06 -19.93 -10.82
N LYS A 7 10.31 -18.70 -10.36
CA LYS A 7 9.29 -17.64 -10.39
C LYS A 7 8.76 -17.54 -11.80
N ASN A 8 7.48 -17.85 -12.01
CA ASN A 8 6.82 -17.66 -13.29
C ASN A 8 7.01 -16.20 -13.69
N LYS A 9 7.67 -15.95 -14.83
CA LYS A 9 7.79 -14.60 -15.43
C LYS A 9 6.43 -13.91 -15.63
N GLN A 10 5.35 -14.69 -15.60
CA GLN A 10 3.96 -14.31 -15.82
C GLN A 10 3.30 -13.64 -14.61
N TYR A 11 3.85 -13.76 -13.40
CA TYR A 11 3.25 -13.16 -12.19
C TYR A 11 3.94 -11.86 -11.78
N GLN A 12 3.79 -10.81 -12.58
CA GLN A 12 4.08 -9.45 -12.11
C GLN A 12 2.77 -8.74 -11.78
N PRO A 13 2.51 -8.38 -10.51
CA PRO A 13 1.31 -7.66 -10.16
C PRO A 13 1.17 -6.36 -10.97
N ASN A 14 -0.03 -6.11 -11.48
CA ASN A 14 -0.40 -4.90 -12.22
C ASN A 14 -1.66 -4.21 -11.65
N TYR A 15 -2.32 -4.85 -10.69
CA TYR A 15 -3.43 -4.29 -9.90
C TYR A 15 -3.23 -4.56 -8.41
N PHE A 16 -3.91 -3.78 -7.59
CA PHE A 16 -3.90 -3.94 -6.15
C PHE A 16 -5.16 -3.36 -5.49
N ILE A 17 -5.49 -3.88 -4.31
CA ILE A 17 -6.46 -3.27 -3.41
C ILE A 17 -5.72 -2.23 -2.55
N SER A 18 -6.25 -1.01 -2.57
CA SER A 18 -5.70 0.15 -1.89
C SER A 18 -6.59 0.57 -0.74
N LEU A 19 -6.00 0.86 0.42
CA LEU A 19 -6.61 1.68 1.47
C LEU A 19 -6.02 3.10 1.32
N PRO A 20 -6.79 4.09 0.81
CA PRO A 20 -6.31 5.46 0.61
C PRO A 20 -6.05 6.19 1.93
N ILE A 21 -5.00 7.01 1.96
CA ILE A 21 -4.80 7.95 3.08
C ILE A 21 -5.55 9.24 2.76
N THR A 22 -6.50 9.60 3.61
CA THR A 22 -7.33 10.80 3.47
C THR A 22 -7.11 11.82 4.58
N ASN A 23 -6.51 11.42 5.70
CA ASN A 23 -6.24 12.34 6.80
C ASN A 23 -5.11 13.34 6.42
N PRO A 24 -5.40 14.66 6.36
CA PRO A 24 -4.42 15.67 6.00
C PRO A 24 -3.26 15.79 6.99
N LYS A 25 -3.45 15.37 8.26
CA LYS A 25 -2.36 15.32 9.25
C LYS A 25 -1.29 14.31 8.83
N ILE A 26 -1.69 13.14 8.33
CA ILE A 26 -0.77 12.11 7.87
C ILE A 26 -0.01 12.60 6.63
N THR A 27 -0.73 13.14 5.65
CA THR A 27 -0.10 13.61 4.41
C THR A 27 0.85 14.79 4.65
N GLY A 28 0.49 15.74 5.52
CA GLY A 28 1.36 16.83 5.94
C GLY A 28 2.61 16.35 6.70
N SER A 29 2.45 15.40 7.62
CA SER A 29 3.57 14.82 8.37
C SER A 29 4.54 14.05 7.46
N ILE A 30 4.01 13.31 6.47
CA ILE A 30 4.86 12.66 5.45
C ILE A 30 5.59 13.70 4.61
N GLN A 31 4.93 14.77 4.19
CA GLN A 31 5.57 15.83 3.42
C GLN A 31 6.75 16.44 4.19
N ALA A 32 6.58 16.71 5.49
CA ALA A 32 7.66 17.23 6.33
C ALA A 32 8.88 16.28 6.38
N VAL A 33 8.66 14.96 6.46
CA VAL A 33 9.75 13.98 6.39
C VAL A 33 10.43 14.00 5.02
N GLN A 34 9.65 14.03 3.95
CA GLN A 34 10.18 14.07 2.59
C GLN A 34 11.04 15.32 2.37
N ASP A 35 10.56 16.47 2.82
CA ASP A 35 11.26 17.76 2.70
C ASP A 35 12.57 17.75 3.51
N ALA A 36 12.55 17.24 4.75
CA ALA A 36 13.75 17.10 5.57
C ALA A 36 14.80 16.18 4.94
N ILE A 37 14.38 15.06 4.33
CA ILE A 37 15.28 14.16 3.60
C ILE A 37 15.84 14.86 2.35
N ILE A 38 15.01 15.55 1.58
CA ILE A 38 15.43 16.26 0.36
C ILE A 38 16.43 17.38 0.69
N GLN A 39 16.21 18.09 1.79
CA GLN A 39 17.13 19.13 2.27
C GLN A 39 18.53 18.56 2.55
N LYS A 40 18.61 17.34 3.11
CA LYS A 40 19.87 16.63 3.38
C LYS A 40 20.47 16.01 2.10
N ASP A 41 19.66 15.48 1.18
CA ASP A 41 20.11 14.96 -0.12
C ASP A 41 19.06 15.18 -1.23
N GLN A 42 19.29 16.22 -2.04
CA GLN A 42 18.39 16.66 -3.11
C GLN A 42 18.13 15.60 -4.19
N ARG A 43 19.04 14.65 -4.37
CA ARG A 43 18.88 13.58 -5.38
C ARG A 43 17.69 12.69 -5.06
N LEU A 44 17.33 12.55 -3.78
CA LEU A 44 16.24 11.70 -3.30
C LEU A 44 14.84 12.25 -3.62
N SER A 45 14.71 13.50 -4.08
CA SER A 45 13.44 14.04 -4.58
C SER A 45 12.76 13.13 -5.61
N LYS A 46 13.55 12.51 -6.51
CA LYS A 46 13.08 11.54 -7.53
C LYS A 46 12.54 10.22 -6.94
N ALA A 47 12.81 9.92 -5.66
CA ALA A 47 12.32 8.73 -4.97
C ALA A 47 11.02 8.95 -4.18
N MET A 48 10.57 10.20 -3.99
CA MET A 48 9.42 10.48 -3.14
C MET A 48 8.10 10.04 -3.77
N VAL A 49 7.26 9.40 -2.95
CA VAL A 49 5.87 9.11 -3.31
C VAL A 49 5.06 10.38 -3.15
N ARG A 50 4.32 10.77 -4.19
CA ARG A 50 3.48 11.98 -4.14
C ARG A 50 2.34 11.78 -3.15
N SER A 51 2.01 12.83 -2.40
CA SER A 51 0.96 12.86 -1.38
C SER A 51 -0.37 12.26 -1.88
N GLY A 52 -0.82 12.66 -3.07
CA GLY A 52 -2.06 12.14 -3.68
C GLY A 52 -2.05 10.64 -4.01
N SER A 53 -0.94 9.92 -3.81
CA SER A 53 -0.84 8.47 -4.03
C SER A 53 -0.45 7.68 -2.78
N LEU A 54 -0.50 8.32 -1.61
CA LEU A 54 -0.29 7.66 -0.33
C LEU A 54 -1.43 6.66 -0.06
N HIS A 55 -1.07 5.42 0.25
CA HIS A 55 -2.00 4.33 0.51
C HIS A 55 -1.31 3.20 1.27
N VAL A 56 -2.11 2.33 1.89
CA VAL A 56 -1.69 0.99 2.31
C VAL A 56 -2.14 -0.01 1.25
N THR A 57 -1.22 -0.83 0.74
CA THR A 57 -1.53 -1.89 -0.22
C THR A 57 -2.07 -3.10 0.54
N MET A 58 -3.35 -3.41 0.39
CA MET A 58 -4.03 -4.53 1.08
C MET A 58 -3.79 -5.87 0.40
N LEU A 59 -3.82 -5.90 -0.93
CA LEU A 59 -3.67 -7.11 -1.73
C LEU A 59 -3.11 -6.73 -3.10
N VAL A 60 -2.16 -7.50 -3.62
CA VAL A 60 -1.65 -7.34 -5.00
C VAL A 60 -2.14 -8.50 -5.87
N MET A 61 -2.34 -8.25 -7.16
CA MET A 61 -2.83 -9.25 -8.11
C MET A 61 -2.35 -8.99 -9.53
N HIS A 62 -2.44 -10.02 -10.37
CA HIS A 62 -2.26 -9.89 -11.82
C HIS A 62 -3.59 -10.09 -12.53
N LEU A 63 -3.98 -9.10 -13.35
CA LEU A 63 -5.18 -9.16 -14.21
C LEU A 63 -4.75 -8.97 -15.67
N SER A 64 -5.04 -9.96 -16.52
CA SER A 64 -4.53 -10.13 -17.88
C SER A 64 -5.52 -9.69 -18.96
N SER A 65 -6.80 -9.52 -18.60
CA SER A 65 -7.91 -9.22 -19.52
C SER A 65 -8.97 -8.36 -18.86
N GLU A 66 -9.85 -7.75 -19.67
CA GLU A 66 -11.04 -7.03 -19.19
C GLU A 66 -12.02 -7.95 -18.44
N GLU A 67 -12.05 -9.24 -18.78
CA GLU A 67 -12.81 -10.25 -18.05
C GLU A 67 -12.27 -10.45 -16.64
N GLU A 68 -10.95 -10.60 -16.47
CA GLU A 68 -10.33 -10.69 -15.13
C GLU A 68 -10.52 -9.40 -14.31
N ILE A 69 -10.54 -8.23 -14.97
CA ILE A 69 -10.89 -6.96 -14.32
C ILE A 69 -12.34 -6.99 -13.81
N SER A 70 -13.29 -7.43 -14.62
CA SER A 70 -14.69 -7.57 -14.22
C SER A 70 -14.86 -8.55 -13.05
N ILE A 71 -14.16 -9.69 -13.08
CA ILE A 71 -14.16 -10.67 -11.98
C ILE A 71 -13.57 -10.04 -10.72
N ALA A 72 -12.50 -9.24 -10.82
CA ALA A 72 -11.88 -8.54 -9.68
C ALA A 72 -12.79 -7.47 -9.08
N VAL A 73 -13.54 -6.74 -9.91
CA VAL A 73 -14.58 -5.80 -9.44
C VAL A 73 -15.67 -6.55 -8.67
N GLY A 74 -16.14 -7.68 -9.18
CA GLY A 74 -17.07 -8.55 -8.48
C GLY A 74 -16.51 -9.10 -7.16
N ALA A 75 -15.24 -9.52 -7.16
CA ALA A 75 -14.53 -9.98 -5.96
C ALA A 75 -14.43 -8.89 -4.87
N LEU A 76 -14.15 -7.65 -5.27
CA LEU A 76 -14.13 -6.53 -4.34
C LEU A 76 -15.54 -6.27 -3.79
N SER A 77 -16.56 -6.25 -4.63
CA SER A 77 -17.96 -6.09 -4.21
C SER A 77 -18.37 -7.17 -3.20
N ASP A 78 -18.09 -8.44 -3.48
CA ASP A 78 -18.42 -9.55 -2.59
C ASP A 78 -17.66 -9.48 -1.26
N SER A 79 -16.43 -8.97 -1.28
CA SER A 79 -15.65 -8.74 -0.07
C SER A 79 -16.33 -7.77 0.90
N LYS A 80 -17.20 -6.86 0.42
CA LYS A 80 -17.86 -5.88 1.27
C LYS A 80 -18.65 -6.51 2.41
N VAL A 81 -19.44 -7.56 2.13
CA VAL A 81 -20.31 -8.20 3.13
C VAL A 81 -19.46 -8.80 4.27
N PHE A 82 -18.36 -9.48 3.92
CA PHE A 82 -17.45 -10.06 4.89
C PHE A 82 -16.71 -8.99 5.70
N VAL A 83 -16.27 -7.92 5.05
CA VAL A 83 -15.60 -6.83 5.77
C VAL A 83 -16.58 -6.12 6.71
N ASP A 84 -17.82 -5.85 6.29
CA ASP A 84 -18.84 -5.26 7.17
C ASP A 84 -19.13 -6.17 8.39
N ASP A 85 -19.19 -7.49 8.20
CA ASP A 85 -19.36 -8.47 9.29
C ASP A 85 -18.16 -8.50 10.25
N LEU A 86 -16.93 -8.44 9.72
CA LEU A 86 -15.72 -8.34 10.54
C LEU A 86 -15.67 -7.02 11.33
N LEU A 87 -16.10 -5.91 10.72
CA LEU A 87 -16.14 -4.60 11.36
C LEU A 87 -17.22 -4.54 12.44
N LYS A 88 -18.35 -5.24 12.29
CA LYS A 88 -19.51 -5.18 13.22
C LYS A 88 -19.99 -3.75 13.51
N GLY A 89 -19.91 -2.88 12.51
CA GLY A 89 -20.20 -1.44 12.65
C GLY A 89 -19.21 -0.65 13.52
N LYS A 90 -18.11 -1.27 13.97
CA LYS A 90 -17.07 -0.59 14.74
C LYS A 90 -16.20 0.24 13.81
N ARG A 91 -15.83 1.43 14.28
CA ARG A 91 -14.79 2.26 13.67
C ARG A 91 -13.43 1.59 13.85
N VAL A 92 -12.62 1.61 12.79
CA VAL A 92 -11.25 1.11 12.80
C VAL A 92 -10.30 2.25 12.52
N ASP A 93 -9.50 2.59 13.53
CA ASP A 93 -8.49 3.64 13.47
C ASP A 93 -7.10 3.04 13.31
N LEU A 94 -6.43 3.39 12.21
CA LEU A 94 -5.12 2.89 11.83
C LEU A 94 -4.05 3.92 12.21
N SER A 95 -3.41 3.71 13.35
CA SER A 95 -2.36 4.61 13.88
C SER A 95 -1.04 4.41 13.15
N PHE A 96 -0.57 5.43 12.44
CA PHE A 96 0.71 5.44 11.76
C PHE A 96 1.80 6.03 12.66
N GLN A 97 2.80 5.22 12.98
CA GLN A 97 3.88 5.63 13.89
C GLN A 97 5.21 4.98 13.52
N GLY A 98 6.25 5.81 13.52
CA GLY A 98 7.62 5.41 13.30
C GLY A 98 7.95 5.02 11.86
N ILE A 99 9.24 5.06 11.53
CA ILE A 99 9.74 4.78 10.18
C ILE A 99 10.57 3.51 10.18
N ASP A 100 10.40 2.71 9.15
CA ASP A 100 11.22 1.53 8.86
C ASP A 100 11.48 1.46 7.34
N HIS A 101 12.25 0.46 6.90
CA HIS A 101 12.62 0.30 5.51
C HIS A 101 12.63 -1.16 5.04
N PHE A 102 12.38 -1.36 3.75
CA PHE A 102 12.67 -2.65 3.11
C PHE A 102 14.05 -2.57 2.44
N ARG A 103 15.04 -3.20 3.08
CA ARG A 103 16.42 -3.34 2.56
C ARG A 103 17.06 -2.00 2.14
N ASN A 104 16.70 -0.91 2.82
CA ASN A 104 17.11 0.45 2.47
C ASN A 104 16.75 0.86 1.02
N GLN A 105 15.75 0.25 0.40
CA GLN A 105 15.27 0.60 -0.94
C GLN A 105 13.92 1.33 -0.92
N VAL A 106 13.14 1.09 0.13
CA VAL A 106 11.79 1.60 0.34
C VAL A 106 11.73 2.12 1.76
N GLY A 107 11.44 3.41 1.94
CA GLY A 107 11.13 4.00 3.24
C GLY A 107 9.62 4.05 3.43
N PHE A 108 9.16 3.61 4.59
CA PHE A 108 7.73 3.58 4.92
C PHE A 108 7.48 3.89 6.40
N VAL A 109 6.28 4.38 6.69
CA VAL A 109 5.76 4.54 8.05
C VAL A 109 5.09 3.23 8.47
N ASN A 110 5.36 2.79 9.69
CA ASN A 110 4.73 1.59 10.25
C ASN A 110 3.31 1.88 10.71
N LEU A 111 2.54 0.80 10.82
CA LEU A 111 1.28 0.81 11.52
C LEU A 111 1.51 0.27 12.94
N ALA A 112 0.96 0.94 13.95
CA ALA A 112 1.07 0.51 15.34
C ALA A 112 0.40 -0.86 15.53
N GLU A 113 1.07 -1.79 16.22
CA GLU A 113 0.51 -3.12 16.47
C GLU A 113 -0.52 -3.05 17.60
N ASN A 114 -1.78 -3.37 17.28
CA ASN A 114 -2.93 -3.36 18.18
C ASN A 114 -4.07 -4.21 17.56
N ASP A 115 -5.23 -4.22 18.20
CA ASP A 115 -6.41 -4.97 17.73
C ASP A 115 -6.90 -4.49 16.34
N HIS A 116 -6.82 -3.19 16.05
CA HIS A 116 -7.20 -2.65 14.74
C HIS A 116 -6.28 -3.15 13.62
N THR A 117 -4.98 -3.22 13.88
CA THR A 117 -4.00 -3.79 12.93
C THR A 117 -4.18 -5.30 12.77
N THR A 118 -4.56 -6.01 13.82
CA THR A 118 -4.91 -7.44 13.76
C THR A 118 -6.13 -7.67 12.88
N LEU A 119 -7.18 -6.87 13.07
CA LEU A 119 -8.38 -6.89 12.24
C LEU A 119 -8.07 -6.55 10.77
N LEU A 120 -7.20 -5.57 10.52
CA LEU A 120 -6.77 -5.22 9.15
C LEU A 120 -6.07 -6.40 8.45
N LYS A 121 -5.27 -7.18 9.20
CA LYS A 121 -4.60 -8.39 8.68
C LYS A 121 -5.62 -9.50 8.36
N GLU A 122 -6.64 -9.67 9.20
CA GLU A 122 -7.74 -10.61 8.96
C GLU A 122 -8.57 -10.23 7.72
N ILE A 123 -8.88 -8.94 7.56
CA ILE A 123 -9.53 -8.41 6.36
C ILE A 123 -8.69 -8.72 5.12
N ALA A 124 -7.38 -8.44 5.14
CA ALA A 124 -6.50 -8.69 4.00
C ALA A 124 -6.47 -10.18 3.58
N GLU A 125 -6.39 -11.10 4.55
CA GLU A 125 -6.39 -12.53 4.26
C GLU A 125 -7.77 -13.01 3.76
N THR A 126 -8.87 -12.44 4.27
CA THR A 126 -10.22 -12.75 3.78
C THR A 126 -10.41 -12.30 2.35
N MET A 127 -10.02 -11.06 2.02
CA MET A 127 -10.06 -10.54 0.64
C MET A 127 -9.21 -11.41 -0.29
N LYS A 128 -8.01 -11.80 0.14
CA LYS A 128 -7.14 -12.69 -0.64
C LYS A 128 -7.84 -14.01 -0.97
N LYS A 129 -8.51 -14.66 -0.01
CA LYS A 129 -9.27 -15.90 -0.24
C LYS A 129 -10.38 -15.70 -1.26
N ILE A 130 -11.21 -14.66 -1.10
CA ILE A 130 -12.31 -14.35 -2.03
C ILE A 130 -11.80 -14.15 -3.47
N PHE A 131 -10.70 -13.40 -3.63
CA PHE A 131 -10.10 -13.19 -4.95
C PHE A 131 -9.56 -14.50 -5.54
N GLN A 132 -8.89 -15.33 -4.74
CA GLN A 132 -8.37 -16.63 -5.18
C GLN A 132 -9.47 -17.63 -5.53
N GLU A 133 -10.58 -17.66 -4.78
CA GLU A 133 -11.76 -18.50 -5.04
C GLU A 133 -12.44 -18.14 -6.37
N LYS A 134 -12.34 -16.89 -6.80
CA LYS A 134 -12.79 -16.42 -8.12
C LYS A 134 -11.75 -16.64 -9.23
N GLY A 135 -10.67 -17.39 -8.95
CA GLY A 135 -9.63 -17.73 -9.92
C GLY A 135 -8.61 -16.62 -10.17
N ILE A 136 -8.63 -15.51 -9.42
CA ILE A 136 -7.64 -14.44 -9.57
C ILE A 136 -6.34 -14.84 -8.91
N MET A 137 -5.24 -14.69 -9.64
CA MET A 137 -3.91 -14.82 -9.06
C MET A 137 -3.62 -13.61 -8.17
N ALA A 138 -3.90 -13.75 -6.87
CA ALA A 138 -3.76 -12.69 -5.89
C ALA A 138 -2.89 -13.10 -4.68
N GLY A 139 -2.19 -12.13 -4.10
CA GLY A 139 -1.34 -12.26 -2.93
C GLY A 139 0.12 -12.59 -3.23
N GLU A 140 0.96 -12.50 -2.20
CA GLU A 140 2.36 -12.91 -2.26
C GLU A 140 2.62 -14.07 -1.28
N GLU A 141 3.73 -14.79 -1.46
CA GLU A 141 4.16 -15.84 -0.50
C GLU A 141 4.50 -15.25 0.88
N ARG A 142 4.87 -13.96 0.91
CA ARG A 142 5.19 -13.27 2.16
C ARG A 142 3.89 -12.82 2.84
N GLY A 143 3.85 -12.96 4.16
CA GLY A 143 2.74 -12.44 4.96
C GLY A 143 2.53 -10.94 4.76
N PHE A 144 1.28 -10.52 4.90
CA PHE A 144 0.89 -9.12 4.81
C PHE A 144 1.51 -8.30 5.95
N LYS A 145 2.36 -7.33 5.59
CA LYS A 145 2.90 -6.31 6.51
C LYS A 145 2.34 -4.94 6.08
N PRO A 146 1.28 -4.41 6.73
CA PRO A 146 0.75 -3.10 6.39
C PRO A 146 1.82 -2.03 6.61
N HIS A 147 1.96 -1.13 5.65
CA HIS A 147 2.94 -0.04 5.70
C HIS A 147 2.51 1.09 4.76
N LEU A 148 2.88 2.31 5.12
CA LEU A 148 2.63 3.49 4.30
C LEU A 148 3.92 3.98 3.66
N THR A 149 4.11 3.65 2.39
CA THR A 149 5.33 4.04 1.65
C THR A 149 5.36 5.55 1.41
N PHE A 150 6.45 6.21 1.81
CA PHE A 150 6.71 7.61 1.44
C PHE A 150 7.86 7.76 0.43
N MET A 151 8.76 6.78 0.27
CA MET A 151 9.81 6.84 -0.76
C MET A 151 10.24 5.47 -1.27
N LYS A 152 10.60 5.39 -2.56
CA LYS A 152 11.06 4.16 -3.23
C LYS A 152 12.15 4.49 -4.26
N LEU A 153 13.36 3.95 -4.09
CA LEU A 153 14.46 4.13 -5.06
C LEU A 153 14.12 3.57 -6.45
N SER A 154 13.27 2.53 -6.51
CA SER A 154 12.83 1.93 -7.78
C SER A 154 12.10 2.91 -8.71
N LYS A 155 11.57 4.03 -8.20
CA LYS A 155 10.89 5.07 -8.98
C LYS A 155 11.80 5.79 -9.97
N SER A 156 13.12 5.76 -9.78
CA SER A 156 14.08 6.37 -10.70
C SER A 156 15.26 5.43 -10.97
N THR A 157 15.35 4.95 -12.21
CA THR A 157 16.50 4.15 -12.69
C THR A 157 17.79 4.96 -12.65
N GLU A 158 17.73 6.25 -12.97
CA GLU A 158 18.85 7.19 -12.91
C GLU A 158 19.34 7.37 -11.47
N LEU A 159 18.43 7.59 -10.51
CA LEU A 159 18.78 7.70 -9.10
C LEU A 159 19.47 6.43 -8.61
N ARG A 160 18.98 5.24 -8.98
CA ARG A 160 19.60 3.96 -8.62
C ARG A 160 21.02 3.76 -9.16
N LYS A 161 21.47 4.55 -10.15
CA LYS A 161 22.88 4.55 -10.57
C LYS A 161 23.77 5.25 -9.54
N GLN A 162 23.25 6.28 -8.89
CA GLN A 162 23.98 7.16 -7.98
C GLN A 162 23.80 6.77 -6.50
N VAL A 163 22.59 6.38 -6.11
CA VAL A 163 22.21 6.06 -4.73
C VAL A 163 21.75 4.60 -4.70
N LYS A 164 22.53 3.75 -4.03
CA LYS A 164 22.25 2.31 -3.94
C LYS A 164 21.40 1.93 -2.74
N LYS A 165 21.40 2.74 -1.67
CA LYS A 165 20.64 2.52 -0.44
C LYS A 165 20.23 3.88 0.13
N ILE A 166 19.07 3.91 0.78
CA ILE A 166 18.60 5.05 1.58
C ILE A 166 19.30 4.95 2.94
N ASP A 167 20.08 5.98 3.27
CA ASP A 167 20.70 6.12 4.58
C ASP A 167 19.62 6.46 5.62
N SER A 168 19.54 5.67 6.69
CA SER A 168 18.54 5.84 7.74
C SER A 168 18.76 7.09 8.59
N SER A 169 19.98 7.61 8.66
CA SER A 169 20.28 8.86 9.37
C SER A 169 19.52 10.07 8.80
N LEU A 170 19.07 9.99 7.54
CA LEU A 170 18.29 11.06 6.90
C LEU A 170 16.95 11.32 7.59
N TYR A 171 16.37 10.30 8.23
CA TYR A 171 15.06 10.37 8.89
C TYR A 171 15.08 9.91 10.35
N GLU A 172 16.25 9.88 11.00
CA GLU A 172 16.39 9.45 12.40
C GLU A 172 15.51 10.29 13.34
N ASP A 173 15.39 11.60 13.08
CA ASP A 173 14.53 12.53 13.83
C ASP A 173 13.04 12.13 13.84
N PHE A 174 12.63 11.32 12.85
CA PHE A 174 11.26 10.88 12.66
C PHE A 174 11.05 9.39 12.98
N LYS A 175 12.08 8.70 13.46
CA LYS A 175 12.08 7.23 13.65
C LYS A 175 10.95 6.72 14.53
N ASN A 176 10.56 7.48 15.55
CA ASN A 176 9.45 7.16 16.46
C ASN A 176 8.26 8.14 16.34
N HIS A 177 8.27 8.99 15.31
CA HIS A 177 7.27 10.04 15.14
C HIS A 177 5.86 9.47 14.92
N TYR A 178 4.87 10.12 15.50
CA TYR A 178 3.46 9.79 15.29
C TYR A 178 2.87 10.65 14.17
N PHE A 179 2.45 10.01 13.09
CA PHE A 179 1.99 10.66 11.86
C PHE A 179 0.50 10.97 11.87
N GLY A 180 -0.29 10.24 12.67
CA GLY A 180 -1.75 10.37 12.74
C GLY A 180 -2.47 9.05 12.54
N ASP A 181 -3.80 9.11 12.64
CA ASP A 181 -4.68 7.95 12.46
C ASP A 181 -5.49 8.07 11.17
N GLU A 182 -5.56 6.99 10.40
CA GLU A 182 -6.46 6.90 9.24
C GLU A 182 -7.67 6.05 9.62
N ILE A 183 -8.87 6.55 9.35
CA ILE A 183 -10.08 5.75 9.51
C ILE A 183 -10.22 4.84 8.29
N LEU A 184 -10.39 3.54 8.52
CA LEU A 184 -10.77 2.62 7.45
C LEU A 184 -12.19 2.95 6.96
N HIS A 185 -12.28 3.59 5.79
CA HIS A 185 -13.55 4.02 5.20
C HIS A 185 -13.77 3.47 3.79
N ARG A 186 -12.73 3.03 3.09
CA ARG A 186 -12.80 2.58 1.70
C ARG A 186 -11.67 1.63 1.32
N PHE A 187 -11.99 0.71 0.42
CA PHE A 187 -11.00 0.02 -0.42
C PHE A 187 -11.23 0.30 -1.90
N ASP A 188 -10.14 0.49 -2.64
CA ASP A 188 -10.15 0.77 -4.07
C ASP A 188 -9.40 -0.32 -4.85
N LEU A 189 -10.00 -0.88 -5.90
CA LEU A 189 -9.28 -1.70 -6.87
C LEU A 189 -8.54 -0.77 -7.84
N CYS A 190 -7.22 -0.70 -7.68
CA CYS A 190 -6.36 0.26 -8.37
C CYS A 190 -5.47 -0.40 -9.42
N SER A 191 -5.28 0.28 -10.55
CA SER A 191 -4.27 -0.10 -11.55
C SER A 191 -2.91 0.50 -11.21
N MET A 192 -1.84 -0.29 -11.35
CA MET A 192 -0.46 0.18 -11.22
C MET A 192 0.04 0.90 -12.47
N LEU A 193 -0.57 0.62 -13.64
CA LEU A 193 -0.04 1.00 -14.96
C LEU A 193 -0.90 2.04 -15.68
N LYS A 194 -2.21 2.07 -15.45
CA LYS A 194 -3.10 3.08 -16.06
C LYS A 194 -2.74 4.49 -15.57
N LYS A 195 -3.08 5.50 -16.39
CA LYS A 195 -2.85 6.91 -16.06
C LYS A 195 -3.54 7.28 -14.75
N LYS A 196 -2.80 7.88 -13.83
CA LYS A 196 -3.32 8.40 -12.56
C LYS A 196 -4.41 9.44 -12.77
N GLN A 197 -5.29 9.55 -11.78
CA GLN A 197 -6.33 10.58 -11.71
C GLN A 197 -5.71 11.98 -11.58
N PRO A 198 -6.47 13.06 -11.88
CA PRO A 198 -5.98 14.44 -11.78
C PRO A 198 -5.44 14.82 -10.39
N ASN A 199 -6.01 14.26 -9.32
CA ASN A 199 -5.54 14.45 -7.94
C ASN A 199 -4.24 13.67 -7.60
N GLY A 200 -3.69 12.91 -8.55
CA GLY A 200 -2.48 12.11 -8.38
C GLY A 200 -2.70 10.71 -7.80
N TYR A 201 -3.94 10.33 -7.48
CA TYR A 201 -4.30 9.00 -7.02
C TYR A 201 -4.31 8.00 -8.19
N TYR A 202 -4.28 6.71 -7.86
CA TYR A 202 -4.27 5.65 -8.85
C TYR A 202 -5.59 5.61 -9.63
N TYR A 203 -5.54 5.12 -10.88
CA TYR A 203 -6.77 4.80 -11.60
C TYR A 203 -7.53 3.71 -10.83
N CYS A 204 -8.80 3.93 -10.57
CA CYS A 204 -9.65 3.00 -9.82
C CYS A 204 -10.66 2.35 -10.75
N GLU A 205 -10.70 1.02 -10.77
CA GLU A 205 -11.72 0.25 -11.49
C GLU A 205 -13.04 0.23 -10.71
N SER A 206 -12.95 0.13 -9.39
CA SER A 206 -14.10 0.12 -8.48
C SER A 206 -13.66 0.43 -7.04
N SER A 207 -14.63 0.71 -6.19
CA SER A 207 -14.43 1.00 -4.78
C SER A 207 -15.57 0.41 -3.94
N ILE A 208 -15.26 0.00 -2.71
CA ILE A 208 -16.25 -0.31 -1.67
C ILE A 208 -16.01 0.59 -0.46
N VAL A 209 -17.09 1.05 0.17
CA VAL A 209 -17.04 1.97 1.31
C VAL A 209 -17.64 1.33 2.57
N PHE A 210 -17.10 1.70 3.72
CA PHE A 210 -17.45 1.21 5.05
C PHE A 210 -17.76 2.38 5.97
N GLY A 211 -18.61 2.14 6.97
CA GLY A 211 -19.09 3.20 7.86
C GLY A 211 -20.06 4.14 7.16
N LYS A 212 -21.31 4.14 7.62
CA LYS A 212 -22.16 5.33 7.52
C LYS A 212 -22.00 6.13 8.80
#